data_AF-A0A1G9ZB08-F1
#
_entry.id   AF-A0A1G9ZB08-F1
#
_cell.length_a   1.000
_cell.length_b   1.000
_cell.length_c   1.000
_cell.angle_alpha   90.00
_cell.angle_beta   90.00
_cell.angle_gamma   90.00
#
_symmetry.space_group_name_H-M   'P 1'
#
loop_
_entity.id
_entity.type
_entity.pdbx_description
1 polymer ?
#
loop_
_entity_poly.entity_id
_entity_poly.type
_entity_poly.pdbx_seq_one_letter_code
_entity_poly.pdbx_strand_id
1 'polypeptide(L)'
;MCCMDALEMEIQAAAKKRARSEAAFKRDDEELRVLLVKGRAAGLGPSQMAKLTGFTREWVAKIAPDPQAAAKRDAMVRRMRKSSES
;
A
#
# COMPACT_ATOMS: atom_id res chain seq x y z
N MET A 1 -4.04 -38.99 25.79
CA MET A 1 -4.73 -38.02 24.90
C MET A 1 -5.19 -36.88 25.79
N CYS A 2 -4.44 -35.77 25.83
CA CYS A 2 -4.79 -34.63 26.67
C CYS A 2 -5.93 -33.87 26.01
N CYS A 3 -7.06 -33.79 26.70
CA CYS A 3 -8.13 -32.84 26.40
C CYS A 3 -7.51 -31.44 26.46
N MET A 4 -7.52 -30.70 25.35
CA MET A 4 -7.13 -29.28 25.41
C MET A 4 -7.98 -28.61 26.49
N ASP A 5 -7.32 -27.82 27.34
CA ASP A 5 -8.01 -27.07 28.37
C ASP A 5 -8.94 -26.01 27.71
N ALA A 6 -9.95 -25.56 28.45
CA ALA A 6 -10.92 -24.60 27.91
C ALA A 6 -10.23 -23.33 27.37
N LEU A 7 -9.16 -22.89 28.03
CA LEU A 7 -8.37 -21.73 27.63
C LEU A 7 -7.62 -21.98 26.32
N GLU A 8 -6.99 -23.14 26.14
CA GLU A 8 -6.34 -23.54 24.89
C GLU A 8 -7.30 -23.49 23.69
N MET A 9 -8.54 -23.96 23.87
CA MET A 9 -9.56 -23.89 22.81
C MET A 9 -9.95 -22.45 22.48
N GLU A 10 -10.14 -21.60 23.49
CA GLU A 10 -10.44 -20.17 23.29
C GLU A 10 -9.31 -19.44 22.58
N ILE A 11 -8.06 -19.70 22.97
CA ILE A 11 -6.87 -19.16 22.32
C ILE A 11 -6.83 -19.59 20.85
N GLN A 12 -7.05 -20.88 20.57
CA GLN A 12 -7.04 -21.38 19.20
C GLN A 12 -8.17 -20.75 18.35
N ALA A 13 -9.36 -20.57 18.93
CA ALA A 13 -10.49 -19.91 18.27
C ALA A 13 -10.19 -18.44 17.97
N ALA A 14 -9.62 -17.71 18.94
CA ALA A 14 -9.21 -16.31 18.77
C ALA A 14 -8.13 -16.17 17.68
N ALA A 15 -7.13 -17.07 17.66
CA ALA A 15 -6.10 -17.09 16.63
C ALA A 15 -6.69 -17.32 15.23
N LYS A 16 -7.60 -18.30 15.08
CA LYS A 16 -8.31 -18.55 13.81
C LYS A 16 -9.18 -17.35 13.39
N LYS A 17 -9.82 -16.66 14.33
CA LYS A 17 -10.58 -15.43 14.05
C LYS A 17 -9.66 -14.33 13.54
N ARG A 18 -8.55 -14.07 14.23
CA ARG A 18 -7.55 -13.08 13.83
C ARG A 18 -7.00 -13.37 12.44
N ALA A 19 -6.63 -14.61 12.14
CA ALA A 19 -6.11 -15.00 10.83
C ALA A 19 -7.12 -14.72 9.70
N ARG A 20 -8.41 -15.00 9.92
CA ARG A 20 -9.48 -14.69 8.96
C ARG A 20 -9.66 -13.18 8.76
N SER A 21 -9.66 -12.41 9.85
CA SER A 21 -9.75 -10.94 9.78
C SER A 21 -8.55 -10.33 9.07
N GLU A 22 -7.35 -10.84 9.30
CA GLU A 22 -6.14 -10.39 8.61
C GLU A 22 -6.19 -10.70 7.11
N ALA A 23 -6.67 -11.88 6.73
CA ALA A 23 -6.85 -12.24 5.33
C ALA A 23 -7.87 -11.34 4.63
N ALA A 24 -9.00 -11.03 5.30
CA ALA A 24 -9.99 -10.10 4.78
C ALA A 24 -9.41 -8.69 4.64
N PHE A 25 -8.76 -8.17 5.68
CA PHE A 25 -8.11 -6.87 5.64
C PHE A 25 -7.10 -6.75 4.50
N LYS A 26 -6.24 -7.75 4.29
CA LYS A 26 -5.25 -7.74 3.20
C LYS A 26 -5.90 -7.69 1.82
N ARG A 27 -7.00 -8.42 1.62
CA ARG A 27 -7.75 -8.42 0.36
C ARG A 27 -8.34 -7.04 0.08
N ASP A 28 -9.02 -6.47 1.06
CA ASP A 28 -9.69 -5.18 0.91
C ASP A 28 -8.67 -4.04 0.75
N ASP A 29 -7.55 -4.10 1.47
CA ASP A 29 -6.44 -3.14 1.35
C ASP A 29 -5.77 -3.23 -0.03
N GLU A 30 -5.59 -4.43 -0.59
CA GLU A 30 -5.06 -4.59 -1.95
C GLU A 30 -6.00 -4.00 -3.00
N GLU A 31 -7.31 -4.22 -2.88
CA GLU A 31 -8.32 -3.62 -3.76
C GLU A 31 -8.26 -2.08 -3.70
N LEU A 32 -8.16 -1.52 -2.49
CA LEU A 32 -8.02 -0.08 -2.30
C LEU A 32 -6.73 0.46 -2.94
N ARG A 33 -5.59 -0.23 -2.78
CA ARG A 33 -4.32 0.17 -3.40
C ARG A 33 -4.42 0.22 -4.93
N VAL A 34 -5.09 -0.76 -5.54
CA VAL A 34 -5.33 -0.78 -6.99
C VAL A 34 -6.16 0.44 -7.42
N LEU A 35 -7.20 0.79 -6.65
CA LEU A 35 -8.02 1.98 -6.93
C LEU A 35 -7.21 3.28 -6.80
N LEU A 36 -6.34 3.39 -5.79
CA LEU A 36 -5.47 4.56 -5.61
C LEU A 36 -4.51 4.76 -6.80
N VAL A 37 -3.90 3.67 -7.30
CA VAL A 37 -3.04 3.72 -8.49
C VAL A 37 -3.82 4.14 -9.73
N LYS A 38 -5.01 3.56 -9.95
CA LYS A 38 -5.90 3.95 -11.07
C LYS A 38 -6.31 5.42 -10.96
N GLY A 39 -6.68 5.86 -9.76
CA GLY A 39 -7.05 7.25 -9.50
C GLY A 39 -5.90 8.20 -9.80
N ARG A 40 -4.67 7.80 -9.45
CA ARG A 40 -3.47 8.60 -9.76
C ARG A 40 -3.19 8.69 -11.25
N ALA A 41 -3.39 7.60 -12.00
CA ALA A 41 -3.33 7.60 -13.46
C ALA A 41 -4.41 8.49 -14.10
N ALA A 42 -5.59 8.57 -13.48
CA ALA A 42 -6.67 9.47 -13.88
C ALA A 42 -6.48 10.93 -13.44
N GLY A 43 -5.37 11.26 -12.76
CA GLY A 43 -5.02 12.62 -12.35
C GLY A 43 -5.38 13.01 -10.91
N LEU A 44 -6.05 12.16 -10.13
CA LEU A 44 -6.43 12.45 -8.73
C LEU A 44 -5.20 12.60 -7.84
N GLY A 45 -4.95 13.79 -7.28
CA GLY A 45 -3.77 14.08 -6.47
C GLY A 45 -3.71 13.29 -5.16
N PRO A 46 -2.50 13.03 -4.58
CA PRO A 46 -2.38 12.36 -3.29
C PRO A 46 -3.16 13.04 -2.16
N SER A 47 -3.24 14.37 -2.15
CA SER A 47 -4.04 15.13 -1.16
C SER A 47 -5.55 14.91 -1.31
N GLN A 48 -6.04 14.72 -2.53
CA GLN A 48 -7.45 14.44 -2.78
C GLN A 48 -7.80 13.02 -2.35
N MET A 49 -6.95 12.05 -2.68
CA MET A 49 -7.13 10.66 -2.27
C MET A 49 -6.98 10.45 -0.75
N ALA A 50 -6.11 11.22 -0.09
CA ALA A 50 -6.00 11.25 1.37
C ALA A 50 -7.33 11.66 2.03
N LYS A 51 -8.04 12.66 1.48
CA LYS A 51 -9.35 13.07 1.97
C LYS A 51 -10.43 11.98 1.80
N LEU A 52 -10.35 11.21 0.72
CA LEU A 52 -11.32 10.13 0.44
C LEU A 52 -11.13 8.91 1.34
N THR A 53 -9.88 8.61 1.72
CA THR A 53 -9.51 7.38 2.42
C THR A 53 -9.26 7.58 3.92
N GLY A 54 -9.05 8.83 4.36
CA GLY A 54 -8.58 9.13 5.71
C GLY A 54 -7.09 8.86 5.93
N PHE A 55 -6.35 8.43 4.89
CA PHE A 55 -4.91 8.24 4.98
C PHE A 55 -4.13 9.54 4.87
N THR A 56 -2.87 9.51 5.28
CA THR A 56 -1.97 10.64 5.07
C THR A 56 -1.58 10.76 3.61
N ARG A 57 -1.34 12.00 3.16
CA ARG A 57 -0.83 12.28 1.80
C ARG A 57 0.43 11.48 1.48
N GLU A 58 1.33 11.36 2.45
CA GLU A 58 2.61 10.65 2.30
C GLU A 58 2.41 9.15 2.10
N TRP A 59 1.48 8.56 2.86
CA TRP A 59 1.13 7.15 2.69
C TRP A 59 0.57 6.90 1.29
N VAL A 60 -0.39 7.73 0.85
CA VAL A 60 -0.98 7.64 -0.49
C VAL A 60 0.08 7.80 -1.58
N ALA A 61 1.03 8.73 -1.42
CA ALA A 61 2.10 8.96 -2.38
C ALA A 61 3.09 7.78 -2.50
N LYS A 62 3.23 6.96 -1.45
CA LYS A 62 4.04 5.72 -1.49
C LYS A 62 3.31 4.62 -2.27
N ILE A 63 2.00 4.50 -2.09
CA ILE A 63 1.18 3.48 -2.76
C ILE A 63 0.97 3.82 -4.24
N ALA A 64 0.67 5.08 -4.55
CA ALA A 64 0.40 5.57 -5.89
C ALA A 64 1.41 6.65 -6.28
N PRO A 65 2.63 6.26 -6.67
CA PRO A 65 3.67 7.20 -7.07
C PRO A 65 3.24 7.95 -8.34
N ASP A 66 3.79 9.16 -8.52
CA ASP A 66 3.50 9.95 -9.71
C ASP A 66 4.01 9.21 -10.97
N PRO A 67 3.14 8.93 -11.96
CA PRO A 67 3.51 8.14 -13.13
C PRO A 67 4.61 8.80 -13.98
N GLN A 68 4.79 10.12 -13.88
CA GLN A 68 5.85 10.84 -14.57
C GLN A 68 7.13 10.97 -13.73
N ALA A 69 7.11 10.63 -12.44
CA ALA A 69 8.30 10.75 -11.59
C ALA A 69 9.43 9.81 -12.02
N ALA A 70 9.12 8.63 -12.56
CA ALA A 70 10.12 7.72 -13.09
C ALA A 70 10.80 8.32 -14.35
N ALA A 71 10.01 8.84 -15.28
CA ALA A 71 10.52 9.47 -16.50
C ALA A 71 11.36 10.72 -16.20
N LYS A 72 10.92 11.55 -15.24
CA LYS A 72 11.65 12.75 -14.80
C LYS A 72 13.00 12.40 -14.15
N ARG A 73 13.03 11.34 -13.33
CA ARG A 73 14.27 10.84 -12.72
C ARG A 73 15.25 10.32 -13.79
N ASP A 74 14.77 9.54 -14.75
CA ASP A 74 15.62 9.01 -15.82
C ASP A 74 16.24 10.13 -16.68
N ALA A 75 15.43 11.13 -17.04
CA ALA A 75 15.91 12.32 -17.77
C ALA A 75 16.96 13.09 -16.96
N MET A 76 16.76 13.23 -15.65
CA MET A 76 17.72 13.89 -14.75
C MET A 76 19.04 13.11 -14.67
N VAL A 77 18.98 11.78 -14.51
CA VAL A 77 20.18 10.92 -14.45
C VAL A 77 20.98 10.99 -15.74
N ARG A 78 20.32 10.95 -16.91
CA ARG A 78 20.99 11.10 -18.22
C ARG A 78 21.69 12.46 -18.34
N ARG A 79 21.05 13.54 -17.88
CA ARG A 79 21.65 14.87 -17.88
C ARG A 79 22.90 14.94 -16.99
N MET A 80 22.83 14.37 -15.79
CA MET A 80 23.94 14.34 -14.85
C MET A 80 25.15 13.58 -15.43
N ARG A 81 24.89 12.42 -16.06
CA ARG A 81 25.93 11.60 -16.67
C ARG A 81 26.63 12.31 -17.85
N LYS A 82 25.84 12.99 -18.69
CA LYS A 82 26.38 13.82 -19.78
C LYS A 82 27.27 14.95 -19.27
N SER A 83 26.94 15.55 -18.12
CA SER A 83 27.75 16.62 -17.50
C SER A 83 29.03 16.14 -16.82
N SER A 84 29.15 14.84 -16.49
CA SER A 84 30.38 14.26 -15.91
C SER A 84 31.36 13.71 -16.96
N GLU A 85 30.93 13.56 -18.21
CA GLU A 85 31.75 13.07 -19.33
C GLU A 85 32.33 14.23 -20.19
N SER A 86 32.24 15.49 -19.73
CA SER A 86 32.76 16.69 -20.41
C SER A 86 33.83 17.41 -19.60
#